data_AF-W2M547-F1
#
_entry.id   AF-W2M547-F1
#
_cell.length_a   1.000
_cell.length_b   1.000
_cell.length_c   1.000
_cell.angle_alpha   90.00
_cell.angle_beta   90.00
_cell.angle_gamma   90.00
#
_symmetry.space_group_name_H-M   'P 1'
#
loop_
_entity.id
_entity.type
_entity.pdbx_description
1 polymer ?
#
loop_
_entity_poly.entity_id
_entity_poly.type
_entity_poly.pdbx_seq_one_letter_code
_entity_poly.pdbx_strand_id
1 'polypeptide(L)'
;MIETTNEIQRARSELLRELQKVLAVLKRLAMQPTACQIMPSSGALRPATDPASSQSRARPVVACLSERPKDLYELWHEYQYGNSGLKAAKEFTPAERDTNKFAYSRRKSFWDVITRLVHLTYCARPKQRARHRLSLY
;
A
#
# COMPACT_ATOMS: atom_id res chain seq x y z
N MET A 1 11.00 48.41 9.23
CA MET A 1 9.68 47.71 9.28
C MET A 1 9.17 47.28 7.90
N ILE A 2 9.33 48.07 6.84
CA ILE A 2 8.89 47.68 5.47
C ILE A 2 9.84 46.66 4.81
N GLU A 3 11.15 46.78 5.06
CA GLU A 3 12.15 45.82 4.54
C GLU A 3 11.96 44.42 5.13
N THR A 4 11.72 44.34 6.44
CA THR A 4 11.48 43.07 7.14
C THR A 4 10.22 42.35 6.63
N THR A 5 9.16 43.09 6.27
CA THR A 5 7.97 42.48 5.68
C THR A 5 8.24 41.94 4.27
N ASN A 6 9.08 42.62 3.49
CA ASN A 6 9.48 42.17 2.16
C ASN A 6 10.35 40.91 2.21
N GLU A 7 11.25 40.82 3.19
CA GLU A 7 12.07 39.63 3.42
C GLU A 7 11.23 38.42 3.84
N ILE A 8 10.27 38.61 4.76
CA ILE A 8 9.33 37.56 5.18
C ILE A 8 8.51 37.08 3.98
N GLN A 9 8.04 38.01 3.15
CA GLN A 9 7.24 37.68 1.96
C GLN A 9 8.07 36.95 0.90
N ARG A 10 9.34 37.31 0.74
CA ARG A 10 10.30 36.60 -0.12
C ARG A 10 10.56 35.18 0.38
N ALA A 11 10.89 35.01 1.67
CA ALA A 11 11.14 33.71 2.28
C ALA A 11 9.93 32.77 2.17
N ARG A 12 8.71 33.31 2.38
CA ARG A 12 7.47 32.55 2.20
C ARG A 12 7.27 32.08 0.75
N SER A 13 7.56 32.94 -0.21
CA SER A 13 7.44 32.60 -1.63
C SER A 13 8.46 31.52 -2.04
N GLU A 14 9.66 31.60 -1.50
CA GLU A 14 10.72 30.63 -1.73
C GLU A 14 10.39 29.26 -1.11
N LEU A 15 9.89 29.23 0.13
CA LEU A 15 9.44 28.00 0.78
C LEU A 15 8.32 27.30 -0.01
N LEU A 16 7.34 28.06 -0.50
CA LEU A 16 6.24 27.50 -1.30
C LEU A 16 6.75 26.89 -2.60
N ARG A 17 7.73 27.52 -3.26
CA ARG A 17 8.37 27.00 -4.47
C ARG A 17 9.11 25.69 -4.19
N GLU A 18 9.85 25.62 -3.08
CA GLU A 18 10.56 24.38 -2.71
C GLU A 18 9.59 23.25 -2.38
N LEU A 19 8.50 23.55 -1.65
CA LEU A 19 7.44 22.57 -1.38
C LEU A 19 6.79 22.03 -2.67
N GLN A 20 6.55 22.89 -3.66
CA GLN A 20 6.03 22.47 -4.97
C GLN A 20 6.99 21.53 -5.71
N LYS A 21 8.30 21.79 -5.65
CA LYS A 21 9.32 20.90 -6.24
C LYS A 21 9.34 19.53 -5.56
N VAL A 22 9.31 19.50 -4.23
CA VAL A 22 9.27 18.25 -3.45
C VAL A 22 8.01 17.45 -3.79
N LEU A 23 6.85 18.10 -3.84
CA LEU A 23 5.59 17.46 -4.22
C LEU A 23 5.64 16.89 -5.65
N ALA A 24 6.28 17.58 -6.59
CA ALA A 24 6.45 17.08 -7.95
C ALA A 24 7.37 15.85 -8.02
N VAL A 25 8.44 15.80 -7.22
CA VAL A 25 9.30 14.62 -7.09
C VAL A 25 8.53 13.45 -6.49
N LEU A 26 7.82 13.66 -5.38
CA LEU A 26 7.01 12.62 -4.73
C LEU A 26 5.93 12.05 -5.66
N LYS A 27 5.22 12.91 -6.40
CA LYS A 27 4.24 12.47 -7.40
C LYS A 27 4.88 11.65 -8.51
N ARG A 28 6.08 12.01 -8.98
CA ARG A 28 6.82 11.19 -9.95
C ARG A 28 7.20 9.84 -9.36
N LEU A 29 7.74 9.80 -8.14
CA LEU A 29 8.10 8.55 -7.46
C LEU A 29 6.88 7.63 -7.26
N ALA A 30 5.72 8.20 -6.90
CA ALA A 30 4.47 7.45 -6.73
C ALA A 30 3.89 6.93 -8.06
N MET A 31 4.14 7.63 -9.17
CA MET A 31 3.67 7.27 -10.50
C MET A 31 4.65 6.38 -11.28
N GLN A 32 5.91 6.28 -10.85
CA GLN A 32 6.80 5.27 -11.38
C GLN A 32 6.33 3.89 -10.89
N PRO A 33 6.13 2.90 -11.77
CA PRO A 33 5.94 1.53 -11.34
C PRO A 33 7.27 1.05 -10.75
N THR A 34 7.45 1.21 -9.45
CA THR A 34 8.59 0.65 -8.73
C THR A 34 8.43 -0.87 -8.77
N ALA A 35 8.97 -1.49 -9.82
CA ALA A 35 9.42 -2.87 -9.72
C ALA A 35 10.46 -2.85 -8.61
N CYS A 36 10.06 -3.24 -7.40
CA CYS A 36 10.99 -3.60 -6.34
C CYS A 36 11.87 -4.71 -6.89
N GLN A 37 12.98 -4.34 -7.52
CA GLN A 37 14.04 -5.27 -7.87
C GLN A 37 14.65 -5.71 -6.54
N ILE A 38 14.05 -6.74 -5.97
CA ILE A 38 14.72 -7.62 -5.02
C ILE A 38 15.95 -8.10 -5.78
N MET A 39 17.11 -7.53 -5.49
CA MET A 39 18.38 -8.10 -5.94
C MET A 39 18.42 -9.52 -5.37
N PRO A 40 18.41 -10.57 -6.20
CA PRO A 40 18.83 -11.87 -5.73
C PRO A 40 20.35 -11.77 -5.62
N SER A 41 20.87 -11.84 -4.40
CA SER A 41 22.28 -12.21 -4.18
C SER A 41 22.46 -13.59 -4.80
N SER A 42 22.85 -13.61 -6.08
CA SER A 42 22.97 -14.81 -6.90
C SER A 42 24.24 -15.54 -6.51
N GLY A 43 24.10 -16.54 -5.64
CA GLY A 43 24.97 -17.70 -5.62
C GLY A 43 24.26 -18.88 -6.28
N ALA A 44 24.44 -19.04 -7.60
CA ALA A 44 24.46 -20.32 -8.32
C ALA A 44 24.35 -20.08 -9.84
N LEU A 45 25.44 -20.39 -10.54
CA LEU A 45 25.54 -20.50 -12.00
C LEU A 45 24.42 -21.38 -12.58
N ARG A 46 23.83 -21.00 -13.73
CA ARG A 46 23.54 -21.88 -14.88
C ARG A 46 23.40 -21.05 -16.19
N PRO A 47 23.86 -21.58 -17.35
CA PRO A 47 24.05 -20.80 -18.57
C PRO A 47 22.82 -20.73 -19.48
N ALA A 48 22.88 -19.74 -20.37
CA ALA A 48 21.87 -19.21 -21.29
C ALA A 48 21.19 -20.20 -22.24
N THR A 49 19.94 -19.92 -22.62
CA THR A 49 19.47 -19.56 -23.98
C THR A 49 17.97 -19.17 -23.93
N ASP A 50 17.58 -18.22 -24.79
CA ASP A 50 16.22 -17.72 -25.15
C ASP A 50 15.71 -16.38 -24.55
N PRO A 51 15.57 -15.32 -25.37
CA PRO A 51 15.00 -14.03 -24.97
C PRO A 51 13.60 -13.82 -25.59
N ALA A 52 12.53 -14.34 -24.97
CA ALA A 52 11.16 -13.94 -25.31
C ALA A 52 10.12 -14.44 -24.28
N SER A 53 9.97 -13.75 -23.14
CA SER A 53 8.70 -13.61 -22.41
C SER A 53 8.92 -12.78 -21.15
N SER A 54 8.77 -11.47 -21.30
CA SER A 54 8.77 -10.47 -20.25
C SER A 54 7.44 -10.51 -19.47
N GLN A 55 7.19 -11.58 -18.68
CA GLN A 55 6.16 -11.57 -17.64
C GLN A 55 6.21 -12.76 -16.66
N SER A 56 7.38 -13.09 -16.11
CA SER A 56 7.41 -13.86 -14.85
C SER A 56 7.20 -12.89 -13.68
N ARG A 57 5.94 -12.53 -13.41
CA ARG A 57 5.57 -12.13 -12.05
C ARG A 57 5.83 -13.34 -11.18
N ALA A 58 6.99 -13.38 -10.52
CA ALA A 58 7.32 -14.40 -9.54
C ALA A 58 6.18 -14.47 -8.53
N ARG A 59 5.30 -15.46 -8.71
CA ARG A 59 4.23 -15.70 -7.75
C ARG A 59 4.93 -16.04 -6.45
N PRO A 60 4.58 -15.38 -5.34
CA PRO A 60 5.18 -15.71 -4.06
C PRO A 60 4.88 -17.18 -3.75
N VAL A 61 5.92 -18.00 -3.75
CA VAL A 61 5.81 -19.47 -3.67
C VAL A 61 5.53 -19.92 -2.24
N VAL A 62 5.83 -19.08 -1.25
CA VAL A 62 5.77 -19.45 0.17
C VAL A 62 4.76 -18.56 0.91
N ALA A 63 3.84 -19.22 1.61
CA ALA A 63 2.91 -18.59 2.54
C ALA A 63 3.52 -18.57 3.94
N CYS A 64 4.08 -17.43 4.35
CA CYS A 64 4.59 -17.24 5.70
C CYS A 64 3.98 -15.99 6.32
N LEU A 65 3.62 -16.10 7.58
CA LEU A 65 3.17 -14.99 8.41
C LEU A 65 4.37 -14.41 9.17
N SER A 66 4.34 -13.11 9.50
CA SER A 66 5.40 -12.52 10.32
C SER A 66 5.47 -13.20 11.70
N GLU A 67 6.65 -13.43 12.28
CA GLU A 67 6.71 -14.08 13.60
C GLU A 67 6.17 -13.17 14.72
N ARG A 68 6.51 -11.88 14.67
CA ARG A 68 6.16 -10.87 15.68
C ARG A 68 5.79 -9.56 15.00
N PRO A 69 4.52 -9.39 14.58
CA PRO A 69 4.07 -8.12 14.03
C PRO A 69 4.24 -7.04 15.12
N LYS A 70 4.97 -5.98 14.80
CA LYS A 70 5.28 -4.89 15.74
C LYS A 70 4.11 -3.94 15.92
N ASP A 71 3.31 -3.79 14.87
CA ASP A 71 2.22 -2.81 14.82
C ASP A 71 1.03 -3.29 13.98
N LEU A 72 -0.13 -2.64 14.17
CA LEU A 72 -1.35 -2.92 13.44
C LEU A 72 -1.18 -2.72 11.92
N TYR A 73 -0.31 -1.78 11.52
CA TYR A 73 0.02 -1.56 10.12
C TYR A 73 0.65 -2.81 9.48
N GLU A 74 1.64 -3.42 10.12
CA GLU A 74 2.28 -4.64 9.61
C GLU A 74 1.26 -5.77 9.46
N LEU A 75 0.36 -5.89 10.44
CA LEU A 75 -0.66 -6.92 10.44
C LEU A 75 -1.67 -6.76 9.29
N TRP A 76 -2.06 -5.53 8.96
CA TRP A 76 -2.91 -5.25 7.81
C TRP A 76 -2.15 -5.36 6.47
N HIS A 77 -0.90 -4.92 6.44
CA HIS A 77 -0.02 -5.01 5.28
C HIS A 77 0.20 -6.47 4.86
N GLU A 78 0.47 -7.35 5.83
CA GLU A 78 0.61 -8.79 5.64
C GLU A 78 -0.65 -9.44 5.05
N TYR A 79 -1.83 -8.94 5.42
CA TYR A 79 -3.10 -9.40 4.85
C TYR A 79 -3.28 -8.98 3.39
N GLN A 80 -2.97 -7.73 3.06
CA GLN A 80 -3.17 -7.18 1.71
C GLN A 80 -2.11 -7.62 0.69
N TYR A 81 -0.84 -7.56 1.10
CA TYR A 81 0.33 -7.69 0.22
C TYR A 81 1.23 -8.88 0.56
N GLY A 82 1.07 -9.45 1.76
CA GLY A 82 1.97 -10.47 2.28
C GLY A 82 3.19 -9.88 2.97
N ASN A 83 4.06 -10.74 3.46
CA ASN A 83 5.28 -10.33 4.13
C ASN A 83 6.46 -10.33 3.14
N SER A 84 7.05 -9.18 2.82
CA SER A 84 8.33 -9.08 2.10
C SER A 84 8.44 -9.91 0.80
N GLY A 85 7.38 -9.89 -0.03
CA GLY A 85 7.35 -10.66 -1.29
C GLY A 85 6.90 -12.11 -1.13
N LEU A 86 6.29 -12.45 0.02
CA LEU A 86 5.59 -13.70 0.26
C LEU A 86 4.10 -13.55 -0.01
N LYS A 87 3.38 -14.67 0.02
CA LYS A 87 1.97 -14.72 -0.38
C LYS A 87 1.15 -13.86 0.58
N ALA A 88 0.16 -13.15 0.07
CA ALA A 88 -0.75 -12.36 0.90
C ALA A 88 -1.63 -13.27 1.76
N ALA A 89 -1.87 -12.93 3.03
CA ALA A 89 -2.63 -13.81 3.92
C ALA A 89 -4.09 -14.02 3.45
N LYS A 90 -4.65 -13.06 2.70
CA LYS A 90 -5.97 -13.19 2.06
C LYS A 90 -6.02 -14.30 0.99
N GLU A 91 -4.88 -14.64 0.38
CA GLU A 91 -4.75 -15.62 -0.72
C GLU A 91 -4.29 -16.99 -0.23
N PHE A 92 -4.14 -17.18 1.09
CA PHE A 92 -3.68 -18.46 1.63
C PHE A 92 -4.67 -19.58 1.33
N THR A 93 -4.16 -20.69 0.81
CA THR A 93 -4.92 -21.94 0.64
C THR A 93 -5.14 -22.61 2.00
N PRO A 94 -6.16 -23.49 2.14
CA PRO A 94 -6.39 -24.21 3.40
C PRO A 94 -5.16 -24.95 3.92
N ALA A 95 -4.38 -25.57 3.04
CA ALA A 95 -3.14 -26.28 3.39
C ALA A 95 -2.08 -25.32 3.97
N GLU A 96 -1.90 -24.15 3.35
CA GLU A 96 -0.94 -23.12 3.82
C GLU A 96 -1.37 -22.50 5.17
N ARG A 97 -2.68 -22.38 5.41
CA ARG A 97 -3.22 -21.89 6.69
C ARG A 97 -2.96 -22.87 7.82
N ASP A 98 -3.01 -24.17 7.53
CA ASP A 98 -2.82 -25.21 8.54
C ASP A 98 -1.38 -25.23 9.06
N THR A 99 -0.39 -24.98 8.18
CA THR A 99 1.01 -24.81 8.56
C THR A 99 1.20 -23.66 9.55
N ASN A 100 0.41 -22.59 9.44
CA ASN A 100 0.47 -21.41 10.29
C ASN A 100 -0.77 -21.22 11.18
N LYS A 101 -1.41 -22.33 11.61
CA LYS A 101 -2.75 -22.31 12.22
C LYS A 101 -2.90 -21.35 13.41
N PHE A 102 -1.91 -21.30 14.30
CA PHE A 102 -1.96 -20.49 15.52
C PHE A 102 -1.87 -19.00 15.21
N ALA A 103 -0.91 -18.61 14.37
CA ALA A 103 -0.73 -17.23 13.95
C ALA A 103 -1.93 -16.76 13.13
N TYR A 104 -2.40 -17.58 12.20
CA TYR A 104 -3.56 -17.26 11.35
C TYR A 104 -4.84 -17.07 12.17
N SER A 105 -5.15 -18.00 13.08
CA SER A 105 -6.37 -17.94 13.90
C SER A 105 -6.43 -16.68 14.76
N ARG A 106 -5.32 -16.32 15.42
CA ARG A 106 -5.23 -15.13 16.27
C ARG A 106 -5.38 -13.82 15.48
N ARG A 107 -4.89 -13.79 14.24
CA ARG A 107 -4.89 -12.59 13.37
C ARG A 107 -6.19 -12.43 12.60
N LYS A 108 -6.93 -13.51 12.39
CA LYS A 108 -8.17 -13.54 11.62
C LYS A 108 -9.22 -12.54 12.12
N SER A 109 -9.44 -12.49 13.44
CA SER A 109 -10.42 -11.56 14.03
C SER A 109 -10.12 -10.10 13.69
N PHE A 110 -8.85 -9.70 13.73
CA PHE A 110 -8.41 -8.37 13.36
C PHE A 110 -8.65 -8.09 11.87
N TRP A 111 -8.25 -9.02 11.00
CA TRP A 111 -8.43 -8.88 9.55
C TRP A 111 -9.92 -8.77 9.17
N ASP A 112 -10.79 -9.56 9.81
CA ASP A 112 -12.23 -9.53 9.57
C ASP A 112 -12.84 -8.17 9.97
N VAL A 113 -12.42 -7.59 11.10
CA VAL A 113 -12.88 -6.26 11.56
C VAL A 113 -12.47 -5.17 10.58
N ILE A 114 -11.21 -5.12 10.17
CA ILE A 114 -10.75 -4.09 9.22
C ILE A 114 -11.42 -4.26 7.86
N THR A 115 -11.52 -5.50 7.36
CA THR A 115 -12.21 -5.77 6.09
C THR A 115 -13.65 -5.29 6.13
N ARG A 116 -14.37 -5.52 7.24
CA ARG A 116 -15.72 -5.02 7.44
C ARG A 116 -15.77 -3.48 7.46
N LEU A 117 -14.86 -2.83 8.19
CA LEU A 117 -14.79 -1.36 8.24
C LEU A 117 -14.53 -0.76 6.87
N VAL A 118 -13.56 -1.32 6.13
CA VAL A 118 -13.24 -0.93 4.74
C VAL A 118 -14.48 -1.09 3.86
N HIS A 119 -15.15 -2.23 3.88
CA HIS A 119 -16.35 -2.41 3.06
C HIS A 119 -17.47 -1.43 3.42
N LEU A 120 -17.66 -1.12 4.71
CA LEU A 120 -18.65 -0.14 5.14
C LEU A 120 -18.30 1.27 4.66
N THR A 121 -17.04 1.70 4.72
CA THR A 121 -16.64 3.05 4.29
C THR A 121 -16.71 3.24 2.78
N TYR A 122 -16.43 2.20 1.99
CA TYR A 122 -16.56 2.26 0.52
C TYR A 122 -18.00 2.09 0.02
N CYS A 123 -18.83 1.27 0.68
CA CYS A 123 -20.22 1.06 0.30
C CYS A 123 -21.20 2.07 0.90
N ALA A 124 -20.85 2.74 2.00
CA ALA A 124 -21.61 3.87 2.53
C ALA A 124 -21.35 5.14 1.70
N ARG A 125 -21.64 5.09 0.39
CA ARG A 125 -21.93 6.34 -0.32
C ARG A 125 -23.17 6.94 0.33
N PRO A 126 -23.10 8.18 0.85
CA PRO A 126 -24.30 8.85 1.31
C PRO A 126 -25.23 8.93 0.10
N LYS A 127 -26.40 8.30 0.18
CA LYS A 127 -27.52 8.65 -0.70
C LYS A 127 -27.66 10.16 -0.53
N GLN A 128 -27.22 10.94 -1.50
CA GLN A 128 -27.53 12.36 -1.55
C GLN A 128 -29.06 12.40 -1.51
N ARG A 129 -29.58 12.76 -0.34
CA ARG A 129 -31.00 13.01 -0.14
C ARG A 129 -31.28 14.18 -1.06
N ALA A 130 -31.81 13.89 -2.24
CA ALA A 130 -32.28 14.89 -3.17
C ALA A 130 -33.25 15.76 -2.38
N ARG A 131 -32.79 16.96 -1.99
CA ARG A 131 -33.65 17.98 -1.45
C ARG A 131 -34.53 18.39 -2.61
N HIS A 132 -35.68 17.73 -2.75
CA HIS A 132 -36.73 18.22 -3.62
C HIS A 132 -37.07 19.63 -3.13
N ARG A 133 -36.68 20.58 -3.95
CA ARG A 133 -37.02 21.99 -3.88
C ARG A 133 -38.54 22.05 -3.95
N LEU A 134 -39.20 22.14 -2.81
CA LEU A 134 -40.58 22.60 -2.75
C LEU A 134 -40.55 24.10 -3.02
N SER A 135 -40.58 24.42 -4.31
CA SER A 135 -40.98 25.71 -4.82
C SER A 135 -42.48 25.60 -5.09
N LEU A 136 -43.32 25.89 -4.10
CA LEU A 136 -44.71 26.27 -4.36
C LEU A 136 -45.13 27.32 -3.33
N TYR A 137 -45.58 28.43 -3.91
CA TYR A 137 -46.09 29.70 -3.37
C TYR A 137 -45.04 30.72 -2.92
#